data_AF-A0A452YLB1-F1
#
_entry.id   AF-A0A452YLB1-F1
#
_cell.length_a   1.000
_cell.length_b   1.000
_cell.length_c   1.000
_cell.angle_alpha   90.00
_cell.angle_beta   90.00
_cell.angle_gamma   90.00
#
_symmetry.space_group_name_H-M   'P 1'
#
loop_
_entity.id
_entity.type
_entity.pdbx_description
1 polymer ?
#
loop_
_entity_poly.entity_id
_entity_poly.type
_entity_poly.pdbx_seq_one_letter_code
_entity_poly.pdbx_strand_id
1 'polypeptide(L)'
;MRENAKILYALELKSIGRGLDIGTLIEVRRVQLAYKLFDEVAADMFKEHAKKLVQENISSALSILKSNTSAGNIPTEVISEVNSILAFNKLLTVLSKFPQGDRFARGLGPISLAGDFDHDKMVGDLKILYAAYTTEVLSDGRLDDEKLGPLNELRNIFGLGKREAEAIIEGVMSDVKSQVPA
;
A
#
# COMPACT_ATOMS: atom_id res chain seq x y z
N MET A 1 20.42 22.86 13.75
CA MET A 1 21.04 22.12 12.61
C MET A 1 20.30 20.84 12.24
N ARG A 2 19.93 19.94 13.17
CA ARG A 2 19.17 18.72 12.83
C ARG A 2 17.80 18.97 12.17
N GLU A 3 17.09 20.01 12.59
CA GLU A 3 15.74 20.29 12.06
C GLU A 3 15.76 20.75 10.59
N ASN A 4 16.69 21.63 10.22
CA ASN A 4 16.83 22.07 8.83
C ASN A 4 17.17 20.89 7.89
N ALA A 5 18.02 19.95 8.35
CA ALA A 5 18.33 18.74 7.58
C ALA A 5 17.09 17.87 7.35
N LYS A 6 16.23 17.70 8.36
CA LYS A 6 14.95 17.00 8.21
C LYS A 6 14.03 17.71 7.22
N ILE A 7 13.87 19.04 7.32
CA ILE A 7 13.02 19.81 6.41
C ILE A 7 13.48 19.65 4.95
N LEU A 8 14.78 19.78 4.69
CA LEU A 8 15.32 19.65 3.34
C LEU A 8 15.20 18.21 2.82
N TYR A 9 15.42 17.21 3.67
CA TYR A 9 15.21 15.80 3.31
C TYR A 9 13.73 15.50 3.01
N ALA A 10 12.81 16.05 3.80
CA ALA A 10 11.37 15.90 3.58
C ALA A 10 10.90 16.54 2.26
N LEU A 11 11.55 17.63 1.82
CA LEU A 11 11.31 18.20 0.50
C LEU A 11 11.76 17.26 -0.61
N GLU A 12 12.92 16.62 -0.45
CA GLU A 12 13.42 15.65 -1.41
C GLU A 12 12.55 14.40 -1.46
N LEU A 13 12.03 13.91 -0.32
CA LEU A 13 11.12 12.75 -0.32
C LEU A 13 9.88 12.96 -1.21
N LYS A 14 9.42 14.20 -1.44
CA LYS A 14 8.29 14.48 -2.33
C LYS A 14 8.56 14.13 -3.79
N SER A 15 9.82 13.97 -4.21
CA SER A 15 10.18 13.48 -5.54
C SER A 15 9.89 11.97 -5.70
N ILE A 16 9.75 11.24 -4.58
CA ILE A 16 9.33 9.83 -4.58
C ILE A 16 7.82 9.76 -4.72
N GLY A 17 7.37 9.20 -5.84
CA GLY A 17 6.00 8.80 -6.07
C GLY A 17 5.79 7.29 -6.02
N ARG A 18 4.58 6.85 -6.37
CA ARG A 18 4.15 5.43 -6.42
C ARG A 18 4.89 4.64 -7.52
N GLY A 19 5.27 5.32 -8.61
CA GLY A 19 6.15 4.78 -9.66
C GLY A 19 7.62 4.93 -9.27
N LEU A 20 8.03 4.23 -8.21
CA LEU A 20 9.33 4.36 -7.58
C LEU A 20 10.47 4.22 -8.60
N ASP A 21 11.33 5.23 -8.68
CA ASP A 21 12.49 5.25 -9.59
C ASP A 21 13.81 5.05 -8.81
N ILE A 22 14.70 4.24 -9.38
CA ILE A 22 16.02 3.95 -8.81
C ILE A 22 16.88 5.22 -8.76
N GLY A 23 16.80 6.07 -9.78
CA GLY A 23 17.52 7.33 -9.83
C GLY A 23 17.11 8.24 -8.67
N THR A 24 15.81 8.42 -8.46
CA THR A 24 15.25 9.18 -7.34
C THR A 24 15.71 8.64 -5.98
N LEU A 25 15.72 7.31 -5.80
CA LEU A 25 16.19 6.69 -4.55
C LEU A 25 17.67 6.95 -4.26
N ILE A 26 18.51 6.97 -5.30
CA ILE A 26 19.93 7.30 -5.18
C ILE A 26 20.10 8.78 -4.82
N GLU A 27 19.30 9.66 -5.41
CA GLU A 27 19.40 11.09 -5.14
C GLU A 27 18.95 11.44 -3.72
N VAL A 28 17.83 10.87 -3.26
CA VAL A 28 17.38 10.98 -1.86
C VAL A 28 18.49 10.51 -0.90
N ARG A 29 19.19 9.41 -1.21
CA ARG A 29 20.33 8.94 -0.41
C ARG A 29 21.50 9.93 -0.40
N ARG A 30 21.83 10.54 -1.53
CA ARG A 30 22.88 11.56 -1.62
C ARG A 30 22.55 12.79 -0.78
N VAL A 31 21.31 13.27 -0.87
CA VAL A 31 20.80 14.40 -0.10
C VAL A 31 20.87 14.12 1.40
N GLN A 32 20.46 12.91 1.82
CA GLN A 32 20.60 12.46 3.20
C GLN A 32 22.04 12.60 3.73
N LEU A 33 23.01 12.07 2.96
CA LEU A 33 24.43 12.07 3.32
C LEU A 33 25.01 13.49 3.33
N ALA A 34 24.62 14.34 2.36
CA ALA A 34 25.06 15.74 2.28
C ALA A 34 24.63 16.53 3.52
N TYR A 35 23.43 16.28 4.03
CA TYR A 35 22.91 16.92 5.24
C TYR A 35 23.30 16.21 6.54
N LYS A 36 24.08 15.12 6.45
CA LYS A 36 24.52 14.31 7.60
C LYS A 36 23.33 13.84 8.45
N LEU A 37 22.21 13.50 7.81
CA LEU A 37 21.04 12.96 8.47
C LEU A 37 21.27 11.48 8.80
N PHE A 38 21.06 11.10 10.05
CA PHE A 38 21.24 9.73 10.51
C PHE A 38 20.35 8.75 9.75
N ASP A 39 20.87 7.54 9.53
CA ASP A 39 20.19 6.50 8.74
C ASP A 39 18.84 6.11 9.34
N GLU A 40 18.73 6.08 10.68
CA GLU A 40 17.50 5.76 11.39
C GLU A 40 16.44 6.84 11.15
N VAL A 41 16.83 8.10 11.26
CA VAL A 41 15.92 9.24 11.04
C VAL A 41 15.46 9.29 9.59
N ALA A 42 16.37 9.09 8.64
CA ALA A 42 16.05 9.06 7.22
C ALA A 42 15.14 7.88 6.86
N ALA A 43 15.35 6.72 7.50
CA ALA A 43 14.52 5.54 7.33
C ALA A 43 13.09 5.77 7.83
N ASP A 44 12.93 6.37 9.01
CA ASP A 44 11.60 6.62 9.57
C ASP A 44 10.83 7.65 8.73
N MET A 45 11.48 8.74 8.31
CA MET A 45 10.88 9.73 7.43
C MET A 45 10.48 9.14 6.06
N PHE A 46 11.31 8.26 5.48
CA PHE A 46 10.97 7.57 4.24
C PHE A 46 9.75 6.66 4.42
N LYS A 47 9.69 5.88 5.51
CA LYS A 47 8.56 4.99 5.81
C LYS A 47 7.27 5.79 5.99
N GLU A 48 7.31 6.91 6.71
CA GLU A 48 6.18 7.82 6.87
C GLU A 48 5.69 8.36 5.52
N HIS A 49 6.61 8.77 4.64
CA HIS A 49 6.26 9.22 3.28
C HIS A 49 5.65 8.09 2.43
N ALA A 50 6.23 6.89 2.47
CA ALA A 50 5.71 5.73 1.75
C ALA A 50 4.29 5.33 2.23
N LYS A 51 4.04 5.39 3.54
CA LYS A 51 2.70 5.19 4.12
C LYS A 51 1.71 6.24 3.63
N LYS A 52 2.12 7.51 3.60
CA LYS A 52 1.29 8.60 3.10
C LYS A 52 0.86 8.39 1.64
N LEU A 53 1.78 7.97 0.77
CA LEU A 53 1.45 7.66 -0.64
C LEU A 53 0.35 6.59 -0.75
N VAL A 54 0.42 5.55 0.09
CA VAL A 54 -0.60 4.50 0.16
C VAL A 54 -1.92 5.00 0.75
N GLN A 55 -1.88 5.83 1.79
CA GLN A 55 -3.08 6.48 2.33
C GLN A 55 -3.78 7.36 1.30
N GLU A 56 -3.03 8.03 0.43
CA GLU A 56 -3.58 8.80 -0.70
C GLU A 56 -4.26 7.89 -1.73
N ASN A 57 -3.67 6.72 -2.07
CA ASN A 57 -4.35 5.72 -2.92
C ASN A 57 -5.67 5.25 -2.27
N ILE A 58 -5.63 4.93 -0.98
CA ILE A 58 -6.81 4.46 -0.22
C ILE A 58 -7.90 5.53 -0.21
N SER A 59 -7.54 6.78 0.09
CA SER A 59 -8.48 7.90 0.10
C SER A 59 -9.11 8.13 -1.27
N SER A 60 -8.32 8.04 -2.34
CA SER A 60 -8.79 8.09 -3.74
C SER A 60 -9.78 6.95 -4.01
N ALA A 61 -9.39 5.70 -3.77
CA ALA A 61 -10.23 4.52 -3.98
C ALA A 61 -11.55 4.58 -3.21
N LEU A 62 -11.53 5.00 -1.94
CA LEU A 62 -12.73 5.15 -1.12
C LEU A 62 -13.64 6.28 -1.61
N SER A 63 -13.07 7.38 -2.10
CA SER A 63 -13.88 8.47 -2.67
C SER A 63 -14.63 8.03 -3.94
N ILE A 64 -13.98 7.18 -4.75
CA ILE A 64 -14.57 6.58 -5.96
C ILE A 64 -15.65 5.57 -5.58
N LEU A 65 -15.41 4.70 -4.58
CA LEU A 65 -16.40 3.75 -4.08
C LEU A 65 -17.64 4.45 -3.51
N LYS A 66 -17.45 5.51 -2.70
CA LYS A 66 -18.54 6.25 -2.05
C LYS A 66 -19.40 7.04 -3.06
N SER A 67 -18.79 7.54 -4.14
CA SER A 67 -19.48 8.30 -5.19
C SER A 67 -20.21 7.43 -6.22
N ASN A 68 -19.81 6.17 -6.42
CA ASN A 68 -20.38 5.26 -7.42
C ASN A 68 -21.43 4.30 -6.83
N THR A 69 -22.37 4.81 -6.05
CA THR A 69 -23.39 4.01 -5.32
C THR A 69 -24.42 3.30 -6.21
N SER A 70 -24.33 3.42 -7.54
CA SER A 70 -25.45 3.15 -8.47
C SER A 70 -25.32 1.89 -9.33
N ALA A 71 -24.16 1.23 -9.36
CA ALA A 71 -23.96 0.01 -10.13
C ALA A 71 -23.35 -1.04 -9.20
N GLY A 72 -23.94 -2.23 -9.11
CA GLY A 72 -23.42 -3.34 -8.29
C GLY A 72 -22.03 -3.87 -8.69
N ASN A 73 -21.30 -3.14 -9.53
CA ASN A 73 -19.95 -3.45 -10.00
C ASN A 73 -18.95 -2.46 -9.40
N ILE A 74 -17.79 -2.98 -9.02
CA ILE A 74 -16.71 -2.15 -8.49
C ILE A 74 -16.07 -1.36 -9.65
N PRO A 75 -15.95 -0.02 -9.56
CA PRO A 75 -15.30 0.74 -10.60
C PRO A 75 -13.85 0.28 -10.81
N THR A 76 -13.45 0.14 -12.08
CA THR A 76 -12.10 -0.30 -12.47
C THR A 76 -10.98 0.56 -11.87
N GLU A 77 -11.28 1.84 -11.63
CA GLU A 77 -10.39 2.83 -11.03
C GLU A 77 -10.05 2.47 -9.57
N VAL A 78 -10.99 1.90 -8.81
CA VAL A 78 -10.75 1.40 -7.45
C VAL A 78 -9.73 0.27 -7.48
N ILE A 79 -9.90 -0.65 -8.42
CA ILE A 79 -8.99 -1.79 -8.60
C ILE A 79 -7.60 -1.31 -9.04
N SER A 80 -7.54 -0.29 -9.92
CA SER A 80 -6.28 0.33 -10.34
C SER A 80 -5.53 0.97 -9.16
N GLU A 81 -6.24 1.66 -8.25
CA GLU A 81 -5.61 2.24 -7.05
C GLU A 81 -5.05 1.16 -6.12
N VAL A 82 -5.79 0.07 -5.90
CA VAL A 82 -5.31 -1.07 -5.08
C VAL A 82 -4.12 -1.78 -5.73
N ASN A 83 -4.16 -1.99 -7.05
CA ASN A 83 -3.04 -2.56 -7.79
C ASN A 83 -1.80 -1.67 -7.74
N SER A 84 -1.97 -0.34 -7.74
CA SER A 84 -0.87 0.60 -7.54
C SER A 84 -0.22 0.45 -6.16
N ILE A 85 -1.00 0.20 -5.10
CA ILE A 85 -0.48 -0.05 -3.74
C ILE A 85 0.36 -1.33 -3.73
N LEU A 86 -0.16 -2.43 -4.29
CA LEU A 86 0.52 -3.71 -4.36
C LEU A 86 1.83 -3.62 -5.16
N ALA A 87 1.79 -3.00 -6.34
CA ALA A 87 2.97 -2.79 -7.17
C ALA A 87 4.05 -1.97 -6.43
N PHE A 88 3.64 -0.90 -5.74
CA PHE A 88 4.55 -0.07 -4.96
C PHE A 88 5.20 -0.85 -3.81
N ASN A 89 4.42 -1.60 -3.01
CA ASN A 89 4.94 -2.41 -1.92
C ASN A 89 5.90 -3.52 -2.41
N LYS A 90 5.59 -4.13 -3.56
CA LYS A 90 6.47 -5.10 -4.21
C LYS A 90 7.80 -4.48 -4.60
N LEU A 91 7.80 -3.27 -5.20
CA LEU A 91 9.02 -2.55 -5.54
C LEU A 91 9.87 -2.24 -4.31
N LEU A 92 9.27 -1.72 -3.23
CA LEU A 92 9.97 -1.47 -1.97
C LEU A 92 10.62 -2.75 -1.41
N THR A 93 9.90 -3.88 -1.48
CA THR A 93 10.36 -5.18 -0.98
C THR A 93 11.49 -5.76 -1.83
N VAL A 94 11.46 -5.59 -3.15
CA VAL A 94 12.52 -6.05 -4.05
C VAL A 94 13.78 -5.20 -3.85
N LEU A 95 13.63 -3.88 -3.82
CA LEU A 95 14.75 -2.95 -3.72
C LEU A 95 15.44 -3.01 -2.34
N SER A 96 14.72 -3.33 -1.27
CA SER A 96 15.33 -3.53 0.06
C SER A 96 16.28 -4.73 0.12
N LYS A 97 16.14 -5.70 -0.79
CA LYS A 97 16.99 -6.89 -0.89
C LYS A 97 18.06 -6.77 -1.97
N PHE A 98 18.17 -5.62 -2.63
CA PHE A 98 19.09 -5.45 -3.74
C PHE A 98 20.56 -5.44 -3.24
N PRO A 99 21.50 -6.18 -3.87
CA PRO A 99 22.91 -6.27 -3.42
C PRO A 99 23.69 -4.95 -3.34
N GLN A 100 23.12 -3.84 -3.80
CA GLN A 100 23.68 -2.48 -3.73
C GLN A 100 22.76 -1.52 -2.96
N GLY A 101 21.96 -2.05 -2.03
CA GLY A 101 20.95 -1.31 -1.27
C GLY A 101 21.50 -0.12 -0.47
N ASP A 102 22.79 -0.10 -0.14
CA ASP A 102 23.43 1.04 0.54
C ASP A 102 23.45 2.34 -0.30
N ARG A 103 23.25 2.21 -1.61
CA ARG A 103 23.13 3.33 -2.54
C ARG A 103 21.72 3.93 -2.56
N PHE A 104 20.73 3.25 -1.99
CA PHE A 104 19.34 3.70 -1.98
C PHE A 104 18.98 4.41 -0.69
N ALA A 105 17.86 5.14 -0.74
CA ALA A 105 17.27 5.76 0.43
C ALA A 105 17.09 4.72 1.55
N ARG A 106 17.34 5.15 2.79
CA ARG A 106 17.11 4.28 3.96
C ARG A 106 15.61 4.09 4.18
N GLY A 107 15.23 2.97 4.79
CA GLY A 107 13.83 2.67 5.11
C GLY A 107 13.06 1.87 4.06
N LEU A 108 13.72 1.41 2.99
CA LEU A 108 13.12 0.47 2.03
C LEU A 108 12.70 -0.84 2.72
N GLY A 109 11.53 -1.33 2.35
CA GLY A 109 10.98 -2.59 2.85
C GLY A 109 9.46 -2.64 2.68
N PRO A 110 8.84 -3.79 2.97
CA PRO A 110 7.39 -3.90 2.95
C PRO A 110 6.77 -2.91 3.93
N ILE A 111 5.66 -2.31 3.53
CA ILE A 111 4.91 -1.34 4.32
C ILE A 111 3.69 -2.01 4.96
N SER A 112 3.33 -1.50 6.14
CA SER A 112 2.12 -1.86 6.83
C SER A 112 1.58 -0.64 7.55
N LEU A 113 0.27 -0.41 7.44
CA LEU A 113 -0.48 0.62 8.16
C LEU A 113 -0.83 0.18 9.59
N ALA A 114 -0.52 -1.07 9.96
CA ALA A 114 -0.75 -1.56 11.31
C ALA A 114 0.04 -0.72 12.34
N GLY A 115 -0.62 -0.35 13.43
CA GLY A 115 -0.02 0.44 14.50
C GLY A 115 0.17 1.92 14.17
N ASP A 116 -0.30 2.40 13.01
CA ASP A 116 -0.42 3.85 12.77
C ASP A 116 -1.52 4.44 13.67
N PHE A 117 -1.29 5.66 14.16
CA PHE A 117 -2.19 6.33 15.11
C PHE A 117 -3.65 6.43 14.63
N ASP A 118 -3.86 6.56 13.32
CA ASP A 118 -5.20 6.65 12.73
C ASP A 118 -5.71 5.31 12.15
N HIS A 119 -4.96 4.21 12.31
CA HIS A 119 -5.35 2.90 11.79
C HIS A 119 -6.71 2.46 12.33
N ASP A 120 -6.93 2.57 13.65
CA ASP A 120 -8.19 2.18 14.29
C ASP A 120 -9.40 2.92 13.74
N LYS A 121 -9.23 4.18 13.32
CA LYS A 121 -10.31 4.99 12.73
C LYS A 121 -10.59 4.60 11.27
N MET A 122 -9.55 4.14 10.57
CA MET A 122 -9.56 3.80 9.15
C MET A 122 -9.88 2.32 8.91
N VAL A 123 -9.77 1.44 9.91
CA VAL A 123 -9.89 -0.01 9.74
C VAL A 123 -11.20 -0.45 9.08
N GLY A 124 -12.31 0.23 9.35
CA GLY A 124 -13.59 -0.03 8.69
C GLY A 124 -13.53 0.23 7.19
N ASP A 125 -12.98 1.38 6.80
CA ASP A 125 -12.78 1.76 5.39
C ASP A 125 -11.80 0.80 4.69
N LEU A 126 -10.74 0.34 5.37
CA LEU A 126 -9.80 -0.66 4.84
C LEU A 126 -10.47 -2.00 4.56
N LYS A 127 -11.38 -2.44 5.44
CA LYS A 127 -12.16 -3.68 5.22
C LYS A 127 -13.09 -3.54 4.02
N ILE A 128 -13.71 -2.38 3.82
CA ILE A 128 -14.55 -2.12 2.63
C ILE A 128 -13.70 -2.23 1.36
N LEU A 129 -12.53 -1.59 1.33
CA LEU A 129 -11.65 -1.63 0.16
C LEU A 129 -11.06 -3.03 -0.08
N TYR A 130 -10.73 -3.76 0.99
CA TYR A 130 -10.29 -5.15 0.92
C TYR A 130 -11.38 -6.07 0.37
N ALA A 131 -12.63 -5.91 0.83
CA ALA A 131 -13.78 -6.65 0.31
C ALA A 131 -14.02 -6.35 -1.17
N ALA A 132 -13.97 -5.08 -1.58
CA ALA A 132 -14.10 -4.69 -2.98
C ALA A 132 -13.03 -5.37 -3.86
N TYR A 133 -11.76 -5.28 -3.48
CA TYR A 133 -10.70 -5.96 -4.24
C TYR A 133 -10.87 -7.48 -4.24
N THR A 134 -11.34 -8.08 -3.14
CA THR A 134 -11.61 -9.51 -3.05
C THR A 134 -12.72 -9.94 -4.01
N THR A 135 -13.80 -9.16 -4.14
CA THR A 135 -14.90 -9.44 -5.08
C THR A 135 -14.41 -9.46 -6.52
N GLU A 136 -13.52 -8.53 -6.90
CA GLU A 136 -12.92 -8.52 -8.23
C GLU A 136 -12.06 -9.77 -8.48
N VAL A 137 -11.15 -10.08 -7.53
CA VAL A 137 -10.24 -11.23 -7.62
C VAL A 137 -11.01 -12.56 -7.69
N LEU A 138 -12.15 -12.66 -6.99
CA LEU A 138 -13.00 -13.84 -6.91
C LEU A 138 -14.21 -13.78 -7.85
N SER A 139 -14.21 -12.91 -8.85
CA SER A 139 -15.33 -12.74 -9.79
C SER A 139 -15.72 -14.01 -10.55
N ASP A 140 -14.80 -14.97 -10.70
CA ASP A 140 -15.04 -16.31 -11.28
C ASP A 140 -15.52 -17.37 -10.26
N GLY A 141 -15.72 -16.98 -9.00
CA GLY A 141 -16.15 -17.84 -7.91
C GLY A 141 -15.09 -18.80 -7.36
N ARG A 142 -13.81 -18.64 -7.76
CA ARG A 142 -12.72 -19.53 -7.38
C ARG A 142 -11.60 -18.80 -6.64
N LEU A 143 -11.13 -19.43 -5.56
CA LEU A 143 -9.95 -19.04 -4.81
C LEU A 143 -8.85 -20.08 -5.04
N ASP A 144 -7.72 -19.62 -5.57
CA ASP A 144 -6.50 -20.41 -5.81
C ASP A 144 -5.28 -19.70 -5.20
N ASP A 145 -4.13 -20.37 -5.24
CA ASP A 145 -2.90 -19.86 -4.66
C ASP A 145 -2.38 -18.59 -5.36
N GLU A 146 -2.66 -18.41 -6.65
CA GLU A 146 -2.26 -17.21 -7.40
C GLU A 146 -3.00 -15.97 -6.91
N LYS A 147 -4.29 -16.13 -6.59
CA LYS A 147 -5.16 -15.08 -6.03
C LYS A 147 -4.89 -14.82 -4.55
N LEU A 148 -4.49 -15.84 -3.79
CA LEU A 148 -4.14 -15.70 -2.38
C LEU A 148 -2.91 -14.82 -2.16
N GLY A 149 -1.97 -14.76 -3.11
CA GLY A 149 -0.76 -13.92 -3.00
C GLY A 149 -1.09 -12.43 -2.82
N PRO A 150 -1.74 -11.78 -3.80
CA PRO A 150 -2.15 -10.38 -3.71
C PRO A 150 -3.07 -10.07 -2.53
N LEU A 151 -4.00 -10.98 -2.18
CA LEU A 151 -4.89 -10.80 -1.02
C LEU A 151 -4.12 -10.80 0.30
N ASN A 152 -3.18 -11.74 0.48
CA ASN A 152 -2.34 -11.76 1.68
C ASN A 152 -1.42 -10.53 1.77
N GLU A 153 -0.89 -10.07 0.63
CA GLU A 153 -0.08 -8.85 0.57
C GLU A 153 -0.91 -7.63 0.97
N LEU A 154 -2.10 -7.46 0.38
CA LEU A 154 -3.01 -6.37 0.70
C LEU A 154 -3.43 -6.39 2.18
N ARG A 155 -3.74 -7.57 2.73
CA ARG A 155 -4.03 -7.77 4.15
C ARG A 155 -2.90 -7.23 5.03
N ASN A 156 -1.65 -7.58 4.70
CA ASN A 156 -0.48 -7.16 5.48
C ASN A 156 -0.26 -5.64 5.39
N ILE A 157 -0.44 -5.05 4.21
CA ILE A 157 -0.33 -3.60 4.00
C ILE A 157 -1.41 -2.88 4.80
N PHE A 158 -2.65 -3.34 4.75
CA PHE A 158 -3.77 -2.75 5.50
C PHE A 158 -3.71 -3.07 7.00
N GLY A 159 -2.85 -4.00 7.44
CA GLY A 159 -2.77 -4.38 8.85
C GLY A 159 -4.01 -5.12 9.34
N LEU A 160 -4.72 -5.85 8.47
CA LEU A 160 -5.90 -6.61 8.85
C LEU A 160 -5.50 -7.93 9.53
N GLY A 161 -6.28 -8.34 10.53
CA GLY A 161 -6.08 -9.62 11.21
C GLY A 161 -6.35 -10.80 10.27
N LYS A 162 -5.62 -11.91 10.44
CA LYS A 162 -5.80 -13.11 9.60
C LYS A 162 -7.25 -13.61 9.56
N ARG A 163 -7.86 -13.81 10.74
CA ARG A 163 -9.25 -14.30 10.86
C ARG A 163 -10.27 -13.34 10.26
N GLU A 164 -10.02 -12.05 10.37
CA GLU A 164 -10.89 -11.01 9.81
C GLU A 164 -10.86 -11.01 8.29
N ALA A 165 -9.66 -11.10 7.71
CA ALA A 165 -9.50 -11.18 6.26
C ALA A 165 -10.10 -12.48 5.68
N GLU A 166 -9.94 -13.61 6.39
CA GLU A 166 -10.56 -14.89 6.03
C GLU A 166 -12.09 -14.80 6.03
N ALA A 167 -12.69 -14.21 7.08
CA ALA A 167 -14.13 -14.01 7.16
C ALA A 167 -14.67 -13.14 6.01
N ILE A 168 -13.93 -12.11 5.59
CA ILE A 168 -14.30 -11.28 4.43
C ILE A 168 -14.24 -12.09 3.13
N ILE A 169 -13.17 -12.87 2.93
CA ILE A 169 -13.03 -13.75 1.75
C ILE A 169 -14.19 -14.74 1.67
N GLU A 170 -14.51 -15.40 2.78
CA GLU A 170 -15.62 -16.36 2.85
C GLU A 170 -16.98 -15.71 2.54
N GLY A 171 -17.24 -14.53 3.11
CA GLY A 171 -18.46 -13.76 2.85
C GLY A 171 -18.60 -13.40 1.37
N VAL A 172 -17.55 -12.79 0.79
CA VAL A 172 -17.53 -12.42 -0.64
C VAL A 172 -17.70 -13.65 -1.53
N MET A 173 -17.04 -14.76 -1.22
CA MET A 173 -17.14 -15.98 -2.01
C MET A 173 -18.56 -16.57 -1.97
N SER A 174 -19.23 -16.52 -0.82
CA SER A 174 -20.64 -16.92 -0.69
C SER A 174 -21.54 -16.05 -1.55
N ASP A 175 -21.34 -14.73 -1.52
CA ASP A 175 -22.14 -13.77 -2.30
C ASP A 175 -21.95 -13.97 -3.81
N VAL A 176 -20.70 -14.10 -4.28
CA VAL A 176 -20.42 -14.35 -5.71
C VAL A 176 -21.03 -15.67 -6.17
N LYS A 177 -20.90 -16.76 -5.39
CA LYS A 177 -21.50 -18.06 -5.74
C LYS A 177 -23.02 -18.01 -5.83
N SER A 178 -23.68 -17.16 -5.03
CA SER A 178 -25.14 -16.99 -5.10
C SER A 178 -25.62 -16.27 -6.36
N GLN A 179 -24.72 -15.55 -7.05
CA GLN A 179 -25.02 -14.75 -8.24
C GLN A 179 -24.68 -15.46 -9.56
N VAL A 180 -23.90 -16.55 -9.52
CA VAL A 180 -23.57 -17.37 -10.71
C VAL A 180 -24.61 -18.49 -10.87
N PRO A 181 -25.41 -18.53 -11.95
CA PRO A 181 -26.35 -19.62 -12.18
C PRO A 181 -25.59 -20.95 -12.43
N ALA A 182 -26.16 -22.04 -11.91
CA ALA A 182 -25.62 -23.41 -11.96
C ALA A 182 -25.38 -23.92 -13.39
#